data_AF-A0A813G440-F1
#
_entry.id   AF-A0A813G440-F1
#
_cell.length_a   1.000
_cell.length_b   1.000
_cell.length_c   1.000
_cell.angle_alpha   90.00
_cell.angle_beta   90.00
_cell.angle_gamma   90.00
#
_symmetry.space_group_name_H-M   'P 1'
#
loop_
_entity.id
_entity.type
_entity.pdbx_description
1 polymer ?
#
loop_
_entity_poly.entity_id
_entity_poly.type
_entity_poly.pdbx_seq_one_letter_code
_entity_poly.pdbx_strand_id
1 'polypeptide(L)'
;MEIAEDAVAFDDDKEDAPIKPHPRIIGRLHRSLHRLQHHCKQARAQHDDTHVQQEDLDTDFLQLCLATGCAWMTADAVYEVVCQCYLARGTARRDSLSHADLLVARVIVACILALLVPPLSLVVEQVRDINGLTRLSAFLKLLKKALPMTMGWAWKDLVAQLTVWTVHDKGIPAYVMRPVIALGITVYVASLMRMPCVKAAFNNNNINNKGAFTNNNINNNNNNNDDNNSSNKKGLSKAKLLDRYLCLPSSYMLAVGYSYNQSVQCLIQLLTGKMAAGLDEEIYAILNVIVQASYYSVVSLATVRITCWWAGREEGLHHEIDLLKQGNAGVKKRIADEVQVELGEVFVHGLAFVYAWALYDMLQCVYFPVLVSCASWQTCDFRKNFLFAVVVTIFSVITTWPEKSQQRKTKQGQTYQLLVTTALSLTCIWAWSNFYSTLQSTFISKWAQHYPSNDVVLVWHLFFTAVSWLFMSAL
;
A
#
# COMPACT_ATOMS: atom_id res chain seq x y z
N MET A 1 -38.47 -11.82 -19.97
CA MET A 1 -39.54 -11.02 -20.58
C MET A 1 -40.15 -11.91 -21.65
N GLU A 2 -41.04 -12.80 -21.21
CA GLU A 2 -41.83 -13.68 -22.06
C GLU A 2 -42.82 -12.80 -22.82
N ILE A 3 -42.72 -12.82 -24.15
CA ILE A 3 -43.75 -12.27 -25.02
C ILE A 3 -44.47 -13.48 -25.58
N ALA A 4 -45.77 -13.51 -25.29
CA ALA A 4 -46.72 -14.54 -25.66
C ALA A 4 -46.65 -14.88 -27.16
N GLU A 5 -46.47 -16.18 -27.45
CA GLU A 5 -46.79 -16.80 -28.73
C GLU A 5 -48.30 -17.00 -28.79
N ASP A 6 -49.04 -15.97 -29.23
CA ASP A 6 -50.39 -16.18 -29.77
C ASP A 6 -50.28 -16.32 -31.29
N ALA A 7 -50.38 -17.56 -31.74
CA ALA A 7 -50.44 -17.96 -33.14
C ALA A 7 -51.74 -17.45 -33.77
N VAL A 8 -51.64 -16.40 -34.58
CA VAL A 8 -52.70 -16.00 -35.52
C VAL A 8 -52.53 -16.82 -36.79
N ALA A 9 -53.44 -17.76 -37.01
CA ALA A 9 -53.61 -18.43 -38.30
C ALA A 9 -54.04 -17.38 -39.34
N PHE A 10 -53.17 -17.09 -40.31
CA PHE A 10 -53.48 -16.21 -41.43
C PHE A 10 -54.10 -17.03 -42.57
N ASP A 11 -55.34 -16.68 -42.92
CA ASP A 11 -56.00 -17.06 -44.17
C ASP A 11 -55.24 -16.47 -45.36
N ASP A 12 -54.91 -17.31 -46.35
CA ASP A 12 -53.92 -17.02 -47.39
C ASP A 12 -54.47 -16.37 -48.69
N ASP A 13 -55.74 -15.93 -48.73
CA ASP A 13 -56.38 -15.55 -50.01
C ASP A 13 -57.14 -14.20 -49.99
N LYS A 14 -56.53 -13.14 -49.43
CA LYS A 14 -56.97 -11.77 -49.70
C LYS A 14 -55.79 -10.86 -50.02
N GLU A 15 -55.75 -10.36 -51.26
CA GLU A 15 -54.94 -9.20 -51.66
C GLU A 15 -55.43 -7.96 -50.89
N ASP A 16 -55.00 -7.84 -49.63
CA ASP A 16 -55.27 -6.68 -48.81
C ASP A 16 -54.38 -5.52 -49.26
N ALA A 17 -55.04 -4.43 -49.64
CA ALA A 17 -54.42 -3.16 -50.00
C ALA A 17 -53.39 -2.73 -48.94
N PRO A 18 -52.24 -2.15 -49.34
CA PRO A 18 -51.14 -1.86 -48.43
C PRO A 18 -51.60 -0.98 -47.28
N ILE A 19 -51.68 -1.58 -46.09
CA ILE A 19 -51.99 -0.88 -44.83
C ILE A 19 -50.84 0.10 -44.60
N LYS A 20 -51.06 1.38 -44.91
CA LYS A 20 -50.08 2.43 -44.65
C LYS A 20 -49.96 2.60 -43.14
N PRO A 21 -48.79 2.33 -42.53
CA PRO A 21 -48.62 2.43 -41.09
C PRO A 21 -48.92 3.85 -40.64
N HIS A 22 -49.78 3.97 -39.62
CA HIS A 22 -50.21 5.28 -39.13
C HIS A 22 -48.98 6.09 -38.66
N PRO A 23 -48.74 7.31 -39.15
CA PRO A 23 -47.49 8.06 -38.93
C PRO A 23 -47.16 8.29 -37.45
N ARG A 24 -48.18 8.34 -36.59
CA ARG A 24 -48.01 8.39 -35.12
C ARG A 24 -47.32 7.16 -34.53
N ILE A 25 -47.55 5.96 -35.07
CA ILE A 25 -46.94 4.71 -34.58
C ILE A 25 -45.46 4.69 -34.97
N ILE A 26 -45.14 5.05 -36.21
CA ILE A 26 -43.75 5.16 -36.71
C ILE A 26 -42.95 6.15 -35.85
N GLY A 27 -43.52 7.32 -35.55
CA GLY A 27 -42.87 8.33 -34.71
C GLY A 27 -42.69 7.91 -33.23
N ARG A 28 -43.51 7.00 -32.70
CA ARG A 28 -43.29 6.41 -31.37
C ARG A 28 -42.20 5.35 -31.41
N LEU A 29 -42.22 4.47 -32.42
CA LEU A 29 -41.22 3.43 -32.61
C LEU A 29 -39.82 4.04 -32.77
N HIS A 30 -39.68 5.09 -33.59
CA HIS A 30 -38.39 5.76 -33.81
C HIS A 30 -37.84 6.40 -32.53
N ARG A 31 -38.69 7.03 -31.70
CA ARG A 31 -38.28 7.58 -30.40
C ARG A 31 -37.90 6.49 -29.39
N SER A 32 -38.57 5.35 -29.40
CA SER A 32 -38.20 4.20 -28.55
C SER A 32 -36.88 3.58 -29.00
N LEU A 33 -36.67 3.44 -30.31
CA LEU A 33 -35.43 2.92 -30.88
C LEU A 33 -34.23 3.84 -30.61
N HIS A 34 -34.42 5.16 -30.72
CA HIS A 34 -33.38 6.14 -30.38
C HIS A 34 -33.04 6.10 -28.87
N ARG A 35 -34.05 5.97 -27.99
CA ARG A 35 -33.81 5.79 -26.55
C ARG A 35 -33.06 4.49 -26.24
N LEU A 36 -33.42 3.38 -26.89
CA LEU A 36 -32.70 2.12 -26.75
C LEU A 36 -31.25 2.21 -27.25
N GLN A 37 -31.02 2.85 -28.40
CA GLN A 37 -29.66 3.08 -28.91
C GLN A 37 -28.82 3.95 -27.96
N HIS A 38 -29.42 4.99 -27.38
CA HIS A 38 -28.74 5.82 -26.38
C HIS A 38 -28.40 5.01 -25.11
N HIS A 39 -29.34 4.22 -24.60
CA HIS A 39 -29.09 3.33 -23.46
C HIS A 39 -28.02 2.27 -23.77
N CYS A 40 -28.03 1.67 -24.96
CA CYS A 40 -26.97 0.74 -25.38
C CYS A 40 -25.61 1.41 -25.50
N LYS A 41 -25.52 2.64 -26.03
CA LYS A 41 -24.27 3.41 -26.08
C LYS A 41 -23.76 3.76 -24.68
N GLN A 42 -24.63 4.20 -23.78
CA GLN A 42 -24.27 4.48 -22.38
C GLN A 42 -23.83 3.20 -21.66
N ALA A 43 -24.52 2.09 -21.87
CA ALA A 43 -24.14 0.80 -21.27
C ALA A 43 -22.79 0.30 -21.80
N ARG A 44 -22.49 0.47 -23.10
CA ARG A 44 -21.18 0.15 -23.67
C ARG A 44 -20.07 1.06 -23.15
N ALA A 45 -20.29 2.38 -23.13
CA ALA A 45 -19.32 3.32 -22.56
C ALA A 45 -19.04 3.00 -21.08
N GLN A 46 -20.07 2.71 -20.30
CA GLN A 46 -19.91 2.27 -18.91
C GLN A 46 -19.15 0.94 -18.82
N HIS A 47 -19.40 -0.01 -19.72
CA HIS A 47 -18.69 -1.29 -19.75
C HIS A 47 -17.20 -1.10 -20.09
N ASP A 48 -16.88 -0.29 -21.11
CA ASP A 48 -15.51 0.00 -21.53
C ASP A 48 -14.76 0.76 -20.43
N ASP A 49 -15.39 1.76 -19.80
CA ASP A 49 -14.84 2.48 -18.65
C ASP A 49 -14.56 1.54 -17.47
N THR A 50 -15.45 0.57 -17.19
CA THR A 50 -15.23 -0.41 -16.12
C THR A 50 -14.07 -1.37 -16.42
N HIS A 51 -13.87 -1.76 -17.68
CA HIS A 51 -12.78 -2.65 -18.08
C HIS A 51 -11.42 -1.97 -17.96
N VAL A 52 -11.29 -0.74 -18.46
CA VAL A 52 -10.05 0.06 -18.37
C VAL A 52 -9.68 0.27 -16.89
N GLN A 53 -10.64 0.66 -16.05
CA GLN A 53 -10.40 0.84 -14.62
C GLN A 53 -10.09 -0.48 -13.87
N GLN A 54 -10.43 -1.64 -14.44
CA GLN A 54 -10.10 -2.93 -13.84
C GLN A 54 -8.64 -3.30 -14.10
N GLU A 55 -8.16 -3.11 -15.33
CA GLU A 55 -6.75 -3.31 -15.69
C GLU A 55 -5.82 -2.39 -14.89
N ASP A 56 -6.25 -1.15 -14.64
CA ASP A 56 -5.50 -0.19 -13.82
C ASP A 56 -5.33 -0.69 -12.38
N LEU A 57 -6.37 -1.29 -11.77
CA LEU A 57 -6.32 -1.74 -10.37
C LEU A 57 -5.40 -2.94 -10.17
N ASP A 58 -5.44 -3.92 -11.07
CA ASP A 58 -4.56 -5.09 -11.00
C ASP A 58 -3.11 -4.67 -11.20
N THR A 59 -2.88 -3.74 -12.12
CA THR A 59 -1.57 -3.14 -12.35
C THR A 59 -1.09 -2.37 -11.13
N ASP A 60 -1.95 -1.60 -10.47
CA ASP A 60 -1.61 -0.85 -9.26
C ASP A 60 -1.30 -1.75 -8.07
N PHE A 61 -2.09 -2.80 -7.86
CA PHE A 61 -1.83 -3.80 -6.81
C PHE A 61 -0.47 -4.46 -7.03
N LEU A 62 -0.20 -4.93 -8.26
CA LEU A 62 1.07 -5.56 -8.60
C LEU A 62 2.24 -4.57 -8.42
N GLN A 63 2.13 -3.36 -8.97
CA GLN A 63 3.17 -2.33 -8.80
C GLN A 63 3.41 -1.99 -7.34
N LEU A 64 2.37 -1.96 -6.50
CA LEU A 64 2.50 -1.70 -5.07
C LEU A 64 3.21 -2.84 -4.34
N CYS A 65 2.87 -4.09 -4.67
CA CYS A 65 3.59 -5.28 -4.19
C CYS A 65 5.07 -5.19 -4.58
N LEU A 66 5.37 -5.05 -5.86
CA LEU A 66 6.74 -4.98 -6.38
C LEU A 66 7.51 -3.81 -5.75
N ALA A 67 6.90 -2.63 -5.64
CA ALA A 67 7.54 -1.45 -5.06
C ALA A 67 7.89 -1.68 -3.58
N THR A 68 6.96 -2.26 -2.82
CA THR A 68 7.17 -2.59 -1.40
C THR A 68 8.26 -3.64 -1.23
N GLY A 69 8.28 -4.68 -2.08
CA GLY A 69 9.32 -5.70 -2.09
C GLY A 69 10.70 -5.11 -2.39
N CYS A 70 10.81 -4.36 -3.50
CA CYS A 70 12.03 -3.64 -3.86
C CYS A 70 12.51 -2.72 -2.74
N ALA A 71 11.60 -2.01 -2.08
CA ALA A 71 11.90 -1.11 -0.98
C ALA A 71 12.47 -1.83 0.24
N TRP A 72 11.82 -2.92 0.66
CA TRP A 72 12.29 -3.76 1.77
C TRP A 72 13.69 -4.31 1.50
N MET A 73 13.89 -4.94 0.33
CA MET A 73 15.18 -5.53 -0.03
C MET A 73 16.29 -4.51 -0.13
N THR A 74 16.00 -3.31 -0.65
CA THR A 74 16.98 -2.22 -0.74
C THR A 74 17.38 -1.74 0.66
N ALA A 75 16.41 -1.59 1.56
CA ALA A 75 16.68 -1.17 2.94
C ALA A 75 17.52 -2.21 3.70
N ASP A 76 17.21 -3.50 3.51
CA ASP A 76 17.95 -4.61 4.10
C ASP A 76 19.38 -4.71 3.54
N ALA A 77 19.55 -4.61 2.22
CA ALA A 77 20.87 -4.62 1.59
C ALA A 77 21.77 -3.47 2.07
N VAL A 78 21.22 -2.25 2.18
CA VAL A 78 21.95 -1.10 2.73
C VAL A 78 22.33 -1.34 4.20
N TYR A 79 21.44 -1.95 4.98
CA TYR A 79 21.73 -2.32 6.36
C TYR A 79 22.86 -3.34 6.47
N GLU A 80 22.88 -4.37 5.63
CA GLU A 80 23.93 -5.38 5.63
C GLU A 80 25.28 -4.78 5.22
N VAL A 81 25.31 -3.89 4.22
CA VAL A 81 26.53 -3.15 3.85
C VAL A 81 27.04 -2.32 5.03
N VAL A 82 26.16 -1.56 5.69
CA VAL A 82 26.53 -0.76 6.86
C VAL A 82 27.03 -1.63 8.00
N CYS A 83 26.37 -2.75 8.29
CA CYS A 83 26.80 -3.69 9.32
C CYS A 83 28.18 -4.25 9.03
N GLN A 84 28.46 -4.64 7.78
CA GLN A 84 29.79 -5.16 7.40
C GLN A 84 30.86 -4.08 7.46
N CYS A 85 30.58 -2.85 7.02
CA CYS A 85 31.53 -1.74 7.15
C CYS A 85 31.79 -1.36 8.61
N TYR A 86 30.76 -1.44 9.47
CA TYR A 86 30.88 -1.21 10.90
C TYR A 86 31.67 -2.33 11.60
N LEU A 87 31.36 -3.58 11.24
CA LEU A 87 32.02 -4.79 11.75
C LEU A 87 33.45 -4.96 11.25
N ALA A 88 33.81 -4.53 10.04
CA ALA A 88 35.19 -4.63 9.54
C ALA A 88 36.20 -3.89 10.43
N ARG A 89 35.74 -3.05 11.35
CA ARG A 89 36.57 -2.39 12.38
C ARG A 89 36.80 -3.23 13.64
N GLY A 90 36.11 -4.36 13.81
CA GLY A 90 36.24 -5.28 14.95
C GLY A 90 36.26 -6.75 14.52
N THR A 91 36.97 -7.61 15.23
CA THR A 91 36.98 -9.07 14.97
C THR A 91 35.68 -9.77 15.40
N ALA A 92 34.67 -9.02 15.82
CA ALA A 92 33.42 -9.53 16.36
C ALA A 92 32.53 -10.12 15.27
N ARG A 93 31.99 -11.32 15.52
CA ARG A 93 30.94 -11.91 14.68
C ARG A 93 29.64 -11.14 14.89
N ARG A 94 28.77 -11.04 13.88
CA ARG A 94 27.46 -10.37 13.99
C ARG A 94 26.67 -10.78 15.24
N ASP A 95 26.69 -12.07 15.57
CA ASP A 95 25.96 -12.63 16.72
C ASP A 95 26.49 -12.16 18.08
N SER A 96 27.67 -11.52 18.09
CA SER A 96 28.29 -10.93 19.29
C SER A 96 28.07 -9.42 19.41
N LEU A 97 27.41 -8.78 18.44
CA LEU A 97 27.09 -7.35 18.53
C LEU A 97 26.07 -7.11 19.63
N SER A 98 26.30 -6.08 20.43
CA SER A 98 25.31 -5.63 21.39
C SER A 98 24.08 -5.07 20.66
N HIS A 99 22.91 -5.07 21.31
CA HIS A 99 21.73 -4.42 20.74
C HIS A 99 21.93 -2.91 20.53
N ALA A 100 22.84 -2.29 21.28
CA ALA A 100 23.27 -0.91 21.09
C ALA A 100 24.04 -0.72 19.77
N ASP A 101 24.96 -1.63 19.42
CA ASP A 101 25.71 -1.55 18.16
C ASP A 101 24.79 -1.72 16.95
N LEU A 102 23.85 -2.67 17.03
CA LEU A 102 22.82 -2.87 16.02
C LEU A 102 21.92 -1.63 15.89
N LEU A 103 21.60 -0.96 17.00
CA LEU A 103 20.84 0.30 16.99
C LEU A 103 21.62 1.41 16.28
N VAL A 104 22.92 1.57 16.57
CA VAL A 104 23.79 2.53 15.88
C VAL A 104 23.83 2.27 14.38
N ALA A 105 23.99 1.01 13.97
CA ALA A 105 23.95 0.64 12.55
C ALA A 105 22.61 1.02 11.89
N ARG A 106 21.48 0.76 12.55
CA ARG A 106 20.15 1.15 12.04
C ARG A 106 19.97 2.67 11.97
N VAL A 107 20.50 3.44 12.92
CA VAL A 107 20.52 4.92 12.86
C VAL A 107 21.32 5.39 11.64
N ILE A 108 22.50 4.83 11.40
CA ILE A 108 23.34 5.18 10.23
C ILE A 108 22.57 4.91 8.93
N VAL A 109 21.92 3.75 8.80
CA VAL A 109 21.10 3.40 7.62
C VAL A 109 19.95 4.37 7.41
N ALA A 110 19.19 4.69 8.46
CA ALA A 110 18.08 5.64 8.39
C ALA A 110 18.56 7.02 7.93
N CYS A 111 19.72 7.49 8.43
CA CYS A 111 20.34 8.74 8.01
C CYS A 111 20.81 8.71 6.55
N ILE A 112 21.52 7.64 6.13
CA ILE A 112 21.98 7.47 4.75
C ILE A 112 20.80 7.52 3.79
N LEU A 113 19.74 6.75 4.06
CA LEU A 113 18.56 6.71 3.19
C LEU A 113 17.78 8.02 3.21
N ALA A 114 17.66 8.70 4.36
CA ALA A 114 17.03 10.02 4.42
C ALA A 114 17.78 11.09 3.59
N LEU A 115 19.11 10.96 3.47
CA LEU A 115 19.95 11.85 2.66
C LEU A 115 19.95 11.47 1.16
N LEU A 116 19.94 10.18 0.83
CA LEU A 116 20.08 9.70 -0.55
C LEU A 116 18.75 9.59 -1.30
N VAL A 117 17.66 9.24 -0.63
CA VAL A 117 16.37 8.99 -1.29
C VAL A 117 15.81 10.23 -2.00
N PRO A 118 15.77 11.44 -1.40
CA PRO A 118 15.29 12.64 -2.09
C PRO A 118 16.03 13.01 -3.38
N PRO A 119 17.38 13.08 -3.43
CA PRO A 119 18.08 13.38 -4.67
C PRO A 119 17.92 12.26 -5.70
N LEU A 120 17.94 10.98 -5.29
CA LEU A 120 17.68 9.87 -6.22
C LEU A 120 16.27 9.94 -6.81
N SER A 121 15.26 10.23 -5.99
CA SER A 121 13.88 10.41 -6.44
C SER A 121 13.75 11.57 -7.45
N LEU A 122 14.50 12.66 -7.24
CA LEU A 122 14.57 13.76 -8.19
C LEU A 122 15.20 13.35 -9.52
N VAL A 123 16.31 12.61 -9.48
CA VAL A 123 16.99 12.11 -10.68
C VAL A 123 16.06 11.18 -11.47
N VAL A 124 15.41 10.23 -10.80
CA VAL A 124 14.46 9.30 -11.42
C VAL A 124 13.30 10.03 -12.09
N GLU A 125 12.79 11.10 -11.49
CA GLU A 125 11.70 11.89 -12.07
C GLU A 125 12.14 12.81 -13.22
N GLN A 126 13.42 13.20 -13.26
CA GLN A 126 13.99 13.96 -14.37
C GLN A 126 14.24 13.11 -15.62
N VAL A 127 14.37 11.78 -15.47
CA VAL A 127 14.39 10.87 -16.60
C VAL A 127 13.02 10.94 -17.25
N ARG A 128 12.89 11.83 -18.25
CA ARG A 128 11.67 12.03 -19.04
C ARG A 128 11.12 10.66 -19.41
N ASP A 129 9.80 10.48 -19.26
CA ASP A 129 9.12 9.34 -19.85
C ASP A 129 9.52 9.32 -21.33
N ILE A 130 10.40 8.38 -21.68
CA ILE A 130 10.80 8.14 -23.05
C ILE A 130 9.54 7.60 -23.68
N ASN A 131 8.82 8.47 -24.40
CA ASN A 131 7.49 8.20 -24.98
C ASN A 131 7.45 6.79 -25.60
N GLY A 132 6.93 5.83 -24.83
CA GLY A 132 6.94 4.42 -25.17
C GLY A 132 6.84 3.52 -23.93
N LEU A 133 6.06 2.44 -24.05
CA LEU A 133 5.97 1.34 -23.09
C LEU A 133 7.27 0.51 -23.11
N THR A 134 8.39 1.14 -22.76
CA THR A 134 9.67 0.44 -22.61
C THR A 134 9.75 -0.19 -21.22
N ARG A 135 10.44 -1.34 -21.11
CA ARG A 135 10.76 -1.95 -19.80
C ARG A 135 11.43 -0.95 -18.85
N LEU A 136 12.21 -0.01 -19.40
CA LEU A 136 12.83 1.07 -18.64
C LEU A 136 11.81 2.05 -18.03
N SER A 137 10.73 2.41 -18.74
CA SER A 137 9.67 3.28 -18.17
C SER A 137 8.94 2.57 -17.02
N ALA A 138 8.56 1.29 -17.20
CA ALA A 138 7.96 0.50 -16.13
C ALA A 138 8.87 0.40 -14.90
N PHE A 139 10.16 0.17 -15.15
CA PHE A 139 11.20 0.15 -14.12
C PHE A 139 11.33 1.49 -13.37
N LEU A 140 11.38 2.61 -14.09
CA LEU A 140 11.48 3.94 -13.47
C LEU A 140 10.23 4.28 -12.65
N LYS A 141 9.03 3.87 -13.10
CA LYS A 141 7.79 4.00 -12.34
C LYS A 141 7.84 3.19 -11.04
N LEU A 142 8.33 1.96 -11.11
CA LEU A 142 8.54 1.11 -9.94
C LEU A 142 9.51 1.76 -8.95
N LEU A 143 10.66 2.24 -9.44
CA LEU A 143 11.69 2.87 -8.62
C LEU A 143 11.18 4.17 -7.96
N LYS A 144 10.37 4.96 -8.68
CA LYS A 144 9.72 6.16 -8.15
C LYS A 144 8.81 5.84 -6.96
N LYS A 145 8.08 4.72 -7.00
CA LYS A 145 7.24 4.22 -5.89
C LYS A 145 8.08 3.60 -4.75
N ALA A 146 9.12 2.82 -5.09
CA ALA A 146 9.94 2.09 -4.13
C ALA A 146 10.84 2.99 -3.26
N LEU A 147 11.48 4.01 -3.84
CA LEU A 147 12.42 4.88 -3.13
C LEU A 147 11.89 5.49 -1.81
N PRO A 148 10.73 6.16 -1.77
CA PRO A 148 10.18 6.70 -0.52
C PRO A 148 9.78 5.59 0.46
N MET A 149 9.40 4.40 -0.03
CA MET A 149 9.10 3.24 0.82
C MET A 149 10.36 2.66 1.45
N THR A 150 11.50 2.64 0.74
CA THR A 150 12.79 2.16 1.27
C THR A 150 13.16 2.91 2.54
N MET A 151 12.92 4.22 2.54
CA MET A 151 13.12 5.02 3.74
C MET A 151 12.12 4.66 4.85
N GLY A 152 10.85 4.46 4.53
CA GLY A 152 9.85 4.03 5.51
C GLY A 152 10.24 2.71 6.20
N TRP A 153 10.78 1.76 5.44
CA TRP A 153 11.32 0.49 5.94
C TRP A 153 12.51 0.69 6.89
N ALA A 154 13.46 1.55 6.52
CA ALA A 154 14.61 1.86 7.37
C ALA A 154 14.20 2.46 8.73
N TRP A 155 13.21 3.35 8.74
CA TRP A 155 12.66 3.92 9.97
C TRP A 155 11.89 2.89 10.79
N LYS A 156 11.10 2.03 10.15
CA LYS A 156 10.42 0.92 10.82
C LYS A 156 11.43 -0.02 11.50
N ASP A 157 12.54 -0.35 10.84
CA ASP A 157 13.59 -1.20 11.42
C ASP A 157 14.38 -0.50 12.53
N LEU A 158 14.59 0.82 12.43
CA LEU A 158 15.15 1.63 13.52
C LEU A 158 14.27 1.55 14.78
N VAL A 159 12.95 1.69 14.61
CA VAL A 159 11.99 1.60 15.71
C VAL A 159 11.93 0.20 16.32
N ALA A 160 12.01 -0.84 15.47
CA ALA A 160 12.12 -2.22 15.92
C ALA A 160 13.36 -2.41 16.81
N GLN A 161 14.52 -1.94 16.35
CA GLN A 161 15.78 -2.09 17.09
C GLN A 161 15.81 -1.24 18.36
N LEU A 162 15.23 -0.03 18.34
CA LEU A 162 15.07 0.81 19.54
C LEU A 162 14.20 0.10 20.60
N THR A 163 13.14 -0.58 20.17
CA THR A 163 12.30 -1.37 21.06
C THR A 163 13.06 -2.54 21.67
N VAL A 164 13.83 -3.29 20.86
CA VAL A 164 14.66 -4.40 21.36
C VAL A 164 15.69 -3.90 22.38
N TRP A 165 16.43 -2.84 22.04
CA TRP A 165 17.45 -2.25 22.92
C TRP A 165 16.88 -1.75 24.25
N THR A 166 15.75 -1.04 24.23
CA THR A 166 15.12 -0.51 25.46
C THR A 166 14.55 -1.61 26.35
N VAL A 167 14.02 -2.69 25.78
CA VAL A 167 13.42 -3.79 26.55
C VAL A 167 14.51 -4.72 27.10
N HIS A 168 15.45 -5.16 26.26
CA HIS A 168 16.45 -6.15 26.66
C HIS A 168 17.60 -5.54 27.46
N ASP A 169 18.22 -4.46 26.99
CA ASP A 169 19.45 -3.94 27.62
C ASP A 169 19.15 -3.06 28.85
N LYS A 170 18.00 -2.39 28.88
CA LYS A 170 17.60 -1.53 30.01
C LYS A 170 16.65 -2.22 30.98
N GLY A 171 16.15 -3.41 30.66
CA GLY A 171 15.21 -4.16 31.49
C GLY A 171 13.86 -3.46 31.69
N ILE A 172 13.51 -2.48 30.85
CA ILE A 172 12.24 -1.76 30.97
C ILE A 172 11.13 -2.66 30.40
N PRO A 173 10.01 -2.84 31.10
CA PRO A 173 8.95 -3.72 30.60
C PRO A 173 8.42 -3.29 29.24
N ALA A 174 8.30 -4.26 28.31
CA ALA A 174 7.88 -4.01 26.93
C ALA A 174 6.51 -3.32 26.82
N TYR A 175 5.58 -3.61 27.73
CA TYR A 175 4.26 -3.00 27.77
C TYR A 175 4.28 -1.51 28.14
N VAL A 176 5.37 -1.01 28.71
CA VAL A 176 5.59 0.41 28.97
C VAL A 176 6.30 1.06 27.79
N MET A 177 7.42 0.49 27.34
CA MET A 177 8.26 1.15 26.32
C MET A 177 7.64 1.18 24.94
N ARG A 178 6.92 0.13 24.51
CA ARG A 178 6.34 0.10 23.17
C ARG A 178 5.31 1.23 22.95
N PRO A 179 4.33 1.46 23.87
CA PRO A 179 3.44 2.62 23.76
C PRO A 179 4.17 3.97 23.82
N VAL A 180 5.19 4.11 24.67
CA VAL A 180 5.96 5.35 24.78
C VAL A 180 6.70 5.65 23.48
N ILE A 181 7.34 4.66 22.86
CA ILE A 181 7.99 4.79 21.56
C ILE A 181 6.96 5.15 20.49
N ALA A 182 5.79 4.48 20.47
CA ALA A 182 4.74 4.77 19.50
C ALA A 182 4.20 6.21 19.60
N LEU A 183 3.92 6.67 20.82
CA LEU A 183 3.51 8.05 21.09
C LEU A 183 4.62 9.04 20.70
N GLY A 184 5.88 8.76 21.05
CA GLY A 184 7.02 9.59 20.72
C GLY A 184 7.19 9.80 19.22
N ILE A 185 7.14 8.72 18.43
CA ILE A 185 7.23 8.79 16.96
C ILE A 185 6.01 9.52 16.38
N THR A 186 4.81 9.27 16.91
CA THR A 186 3.59 9.96 16.48
C THR A 186 3.72 11.47 16.68
N VAL A 187 4.15 11.90 17.87
CA VAL A 187 4.35 13.32 18.19
C VAL A 187 5.44 13.93 17.31
N TYR A 188 6.54 13.21 17.09
CA TYR A 188 7.63 13.64 16.21
C TYR A 188 7.13 13.86 14.77
N VAL A 189 6.47 12.87 14.18
CA VAL A 189 5.94 12.94 12.82
C VAL A 189 4.86 14.01 12.69
N ALA A 190 3.93 14.10 13.63
CA ALA A 190 2.91 15.14 13.64
C ALA A 190 3.53 16.56 13.77
N SER A 191 4.60 16.71 14.55
CA SER A 191 5.32 17.98 14.69
C SER A 191 5.99 18.38 13.38
N LEU A 192 6.61 17.41 12.67
CA LEU A 192 7.21 17.66 11.36
C LEU A 192 6.15 18.06 10.32
N MET A 193 5.02 17.34 10.27
CA MET A 193 3.93 17.64 9.33
C MET A 193 3.30 19.02 9.57
N ARG A 194 3.33 19.53 10.81
CA ARG A 194 2.84 20.88 11.14
C ARG A 194 3.77 22.01 10.73
N MET A 195 5.00 21.73 10.29
CA MET A 195 5.93 22.78 9.88
C MET A 195 5.41 23.47 8.59
N PRO A 196 5.34 24.81 8.54
CA PRO A 196 4.76 25.53 7.39
C PRO A 196 5.42 25.19 6.05
N CYS A 197 6.74 24.96 6.05
CA CYS A 197 7.48 24.54 4.87
C CYS A 197 7.06 23.15 4.39
N VAL A 198 6.90 22.19 5.31
CA VAL A 198 6.40 20.84 5.02
C VAL A 198 5.00 20.89 4.43
N LYS A 199 4.11 21.66 5.08
CA LYS A 199 2.74 21.86 4.59
C LYS A 199 2.70 22.45 3.19
N ALA A 200 3.52 23.46 2.89
CA ALA A 200 3.57 24.07 1.57
C ALA A 200 4.07 23.08 0.50
N ALA A 201 5.11 22.29 0.80
CA ALA A 201 5.64 21.28 -0.10
C ALA A 201 4.63 20.14 -0.35
N PHE A 202 3.95 19.67 0.70
CA PHE A 202 2.94 18.62 0.61
C PHE A 202 1.74 19.05 -0.25
N ASN A 203 1.23 20.27 -0.03
CA ASN A 203 0.12 20.81 -0.82
C ASN A 203 0.49 20.97 -2.31
N ASN A 204 1.71 21.44 -2.61
CA ASN A 204 2.19 21.52 -4.00
C ASN A 204 2.26 20.14 -4.66
N ASN A 205 2.70 19.12 -3.94
CA ASN A 205 2.76 17.75 -4.46
C ASN A 205 1.38 17.12 -4.63
N ASN A 206 0.44 17.35 -3.72
CA ASN A 206 -0.92 16.83 -3.82
C ASN A 206 -1.68 17.43 -5.01
N ILE A 207 -1.47 18.72 -5.32
CA ILE A 207 -2.07 19.35 -6.52
C ILE A 207 -1.53 18.68 -7.80
N ASN A 208 -0.23 18.39 -7.85
CA ASN A 208 0.39 17.75 -9.01
C ASN A 208 -0.02 16.26 -9.14
N ASN A 209 -0.17 15.55 -8.02
CA ASN A 209 -0.51 14.11 -8.01
C ASN A 209 -2.01 13.84 -8.18
N LYS A 210 -2.91 14.71 -7.70
CA LYS A 210 -4.36 14.58 -7.96
C LYS A 210 -4.63 14.58 -9.47
N GLY A 211 -3.88 15.36 -10.25
CA GLY A 211 -3.92 15.33 -11.71
C GLY A 211 -3.45 14.03 -12.37
N ALA A 212 -2.74 13.14 -11.68
CA ALA A 212 -2.30 11.85 -12.23
C ALA A 212 -3.31 10.72 -11.97
N PHE A 213 -4.06 10.77 -10.85
CA PHE A 213 -5.05 9.74 -10.51
C PHE A 213 -6.50 10.09 -10.88
N THR A 214 -6.85 11.38 -11.00
CA THR A 214 -8.24 11.79 -11.34
C THR A 214 -8.43 12.31 -12.77
N ASN A 215 -7.36 12.55 -13.52
CA ASN A 215 -7.45 13.28 -14.79
C ASN A 215 -7.55 12.40 -16.06
N ASN A 216 -7.66 11.07 -15.89
CA ASN A 216 -7.91 10.17 -17.03
C ASN A 216 -9.39 10.09 -17.45
N ASN A 217 -10.32 10.76 -16.76
CA ASN A 217 -11.75 10.51 -17.00
C ASN A 217 -12.66 11.73 -17.21
N ILE A 218 -12.14 12.96 -17.41
CA ILE A 218 -13.01 14.15 -17.56
C ILE A 218 -12.81 14.94 -18.87
N ASN A 219 -11.72 14.75 -19.62
CA ASN A 219 -11.43 15.64 -20.77
C ASN A 219 -11.38 14.94 -22.14
N ASN A 220 -12.41 14.19 -22.51
CA ASN A 220 -12.50 13.67 -23.88
C ASN A 220 -13.83 13.95 -24.62
N ASN A 221 -14.54 15.02 -24.26
CA ASN A 221 -15.72 15.41 -25.02
C ASN A 221 -15.99 16.91 -25.15
N ASN A 222 -14.95 17.70 -25.41
CA ASN A 222 -15.12 18.98 -26.09
C ASN A 222 -14.13 19.08 -27.24
N ASN A 223 -14.57 18.54 -28.38
CA ASN A 223 -14.22 19.08 -29.69
C ASN A 223 -14.54 20.58 -29.68
N ASN A 224 -13.54 21.43 -29.78
CA ASN A 224 -13.54 22.53 -30.74
C ASN A 224 -12.15 23.14 -30.87
N ASN A 225 -11.65 23.10 -32.10
CA ASN A 225 -10.69 23.99 -32.74
C ASN A 225 -10.15 25.13 -31.86
N ASP A 226 -8.88 25.02 -31.46
CA ASP A 226 -8.00 26.17 -31.32
C ASP A 226 -6.53 25.70 -31.47
N ASP A 227 -6.21 25.30 -32.69
CA ASP A 227 -4.84 25.26 -33.18
C ASP A 227 -4.32 26.72 -33.22
N ASN A 228 -3.66 27.22 -32.16
CA ASN A 228 -2.64 28.29 -32.21
C ASN A 228 -2.14 28.82 -30.85
N ASN A 229 -1.66 27.96 -29.93
CA ASN A 229 -0.83 28.47 -28.81
C ASN A 229 0.23 27.46 -28.33
N SER A 230 1.21 27.17 -29.20
CA SER A 230 2.31 26.22 -28.97
C SER A 230 3.60 26.85 -28.40
N SER A 231 3.53 27.72 -27.38
CA SER A 231 4.76 28.30 -26.80
C SER A 231 4.85 28.42 -25.28
N ASN A 232 3.83 28.07 -24.50
CA ASN A 232 3.94 28.05 -23.02
C ASN A 232 4.38 26.68 -22.46
N LYS A 233 5.48 26.14 -23.00
CA LYS A 233 6.22 25.00 -22.41
C LYS A 233 7.19 25.45 -21.28
N LYS A 234 6.93 26.60 -20.66
CA LYS A 234 7.69 27.16 -19.54
C LYS A 234 6.91 26.98 -18.25
N GLY A 235 7.21 25.90 -17.55
CA GLY A 235 6.64 25.68 -16.23
C GLY A 235 6.71 24.25 -15.74
N LEU A 236 7.62 23.41 -16.24
CA LEU A 236 8.08 22.30 -15.41
C LEU A 236 8.82 22.94 -14.24
N SER A 237 8.03 23.37 -13.25
CA SER A 237 8.48 23.86 -11.96
C SER A 237 9.61 22.93 -11.55
N LYS A 238 10.82 23.47 -11.41
CA LYS A 238 11.94 22.74 -10.82
C LYS A 238 11.45 22.35 -9.44
N ALA A 239 10.86 21.15 -9.31
CA ALA A 239 10.49 20.58 -8.04
C ALA A 239 11.75 20.65 -7.20
N LYS A 240 11.75 21.53 -6.20
CA LYS A 240 12.99 21.85 -5.51
C LYS A 240 13.36 20.59 -4.75
N LEU A 241 14.64 20.22 -4.74
CA LEU A 241 15.13 19.14 -3.90
C LEU A 241 14.63 19.28 -2.46
N LEU A 242 14.53 20.54 -1.99
CA LEU A 242 13.93 20.92 -0.73
C LEU A 242 12.49 20.39 -0.53
N ASP A 243 11.61 20.46 -1.54
CA ASP A 243 10.22 20.00 -1.42
C ASP A 243 10.15 18.49 -1.16
N ARG A 244 11.10 17.71 -1.70
CA ARG A 244 11.20 16.27 -1.43
C ARG A 244 11.68 15.97 -0.02
N TYR A 245 12.67 16.72 0.47
CA TYR A 245 13.09 16.63 1.88
C TYR A 245 11.95 17.00 2.83
N LEU A 246 11.14 17.97 2.45
CA LEU A 246 9.98 18.39 3.22
C LEU A 246 8.85 17.35 3.22
N CYS A 247 8.78 16.46 2.21
CA CYS A 247 7.80 15.36 2.18
C CYS A 247 8.28 14.08 2.89
N LEU A 248 9.50 14.04 3.42
CA LEU A 248 10.01 12.88 4.17
C LEU A 248 9.12 12.40 5.31
N PRO A 249 8.42 13.27 6.07
CA PRO A 249 7.62 12.82 7.19
C PRO A 249 6.51 11.83 6.81
N SER A 250 5.95 11.91 5.60
CA SER A 250 4.91 10.97 5.14
C SER A 250 5.42 9.54 4.94
N SER A 251 6.71 9.36 4.66
CA SER A 251 7.35 8.05 4.62
C SER A 251 7.54 7.43 6.01
N TYR A 252 7.50 8.22 7.09
CA TYR A 252 7.65 7.73 8.46
C TYR A 252 6.37 7.07 9.01
N MET A 253 5.25 7.14 8.27
CA MET A 253 3.98 6.54 8.69
C MET A 253 4.06 5.03 8.85
N LEU A 254 4.93 4.37 8.09
CA LEU A 254 5.22 2.95 8.25
C LEU A 254 5.75 2.64 9.65
N ALA A 255 6.65 3.49 10.16
CA ALA A 255 7.26 3.35 11.48
C ALA A 255 6.24 3.63 12.60
N VAL A 256 5.34 4.61 12.40
CA VAL A 256 4.21 4.88 13.31
C VAL A 256 3.30 3.65 13.38
N GLY A 257 2.82 3.15 12.24
CA GLY A 257 1.95 1.96 12.18
C GLY A 257 2.60 0.74 12.85
N TYR A 258 3.89 0.51 12.58
CA TYR A 258 4.67 -0.57 13.21
C TYR A 258 4.74 -0.42 14.73
N SER A 259 5.01 0.77 15.25
CA SER A 259 5.14 1.01 16.68
C SER A 259 3.84 0.76 17.46
N TYR A 260 2.68 1.15 16.90
CA TYR A 260 1.39 0.83 17.50
C TYR A 260 1.10 -0.65 17.44
N ASN A 261 1.38 -1.30 16.30
CA ASN A 261 1.18 -2.74 16.19
C ASN A 261 2.03 -3.51 17.21
N GLN A 262 3.30 -3.12 17.42
CA GLN A 262 4.14 -3.71 18.47
C GLN A 262 3.56 -3.55 19.87
N SER A 263 2.95 -2.40 20.15
CA SER A 263 2.28 -2.12 21.43
C SER A 263 1.08 -3.05 21.64
N VAL A 264 0.26 -3.23 20.60
CA VAL A 264 -0.91 -4.11 20.67
C VAL A 264 -0.50 -5.58 20.75
N GLN A 265 0.48 -6.01 19.96
CA GLN A 265 1.02 -7.37 20.05
C GLN A 265 1.59 -7.68 21.44
N CYS A 266 2.20 -6.70 22.11
CA CYS A 266 2.65 -6.89 23.50
C CYS A 266 1.48 -7.16 24.44
N LEU A 267 0.39 -6.41 24.30
CA LEU A 267 -0.83 -6.61 25.09
C LEU A 267 -1.43 -7.99 24.82
N ILE A 268 -1.51 -8.40 23.54
CA ILE A 268 -2.01 -9.72 23.14
C ILE A 268 -1.16 -10.81 23.76
N GLN A 269 0.17 -10.73 23.65
CA GLN A 269 1.10 -11.71 24.24
C GLN A 269 0.96 -11.80 25.76
N LEU A 270 0.72 -10.68 26.45
CA LEU A 270 0.48 -10.68 27.89
C LEU A 270 -0.85 -11.34 28.26
N LEU A 271 -1.90 -11.09 27.47
CA LEU A 271 -3.22 -11.70 27.69
C LEU A 271 -3.19 -13.19 27.37
N THR A 272 -2.64 -13.59 26.22
CA THR A 272 -2.52 -15.00 25.83
C THR A 272 -1.63 -15.76 26.80
N GLY A 273 -0.47 -15.21 27.18
CA GLY A 273 0.45 -15.88 28.11
C GLY A 273 -0.18 -16.13 29.49
N LYS A 274 -1.01 -15.20 29.99
CA LYS A 274 -1.75 -15.40 31.25
C LYS A 274 -2.86 -16.43 31.11
N MET A 275 -3.63 -16.40 30.01
CA MET A 275 -4.70 -17.36 29.76
C MET A 275 -4.17 -18.77 29.47
N ALA A 276 -2.95 -18.87 28.94
CA ALA A 276 -2.31 -20.11 28.54
C ALA A 276 -1.55 -20.83 29.65
N ALA A 277 -1.41 -20.23 30.82
CA ALA A 277 -0.63 -20.81 31.91
C ALA A 277 -1.21 -22.17 32.33
N GLY A 278 -0.50 -23.25 32.03
CA GLY A 278 -0.90 -24.62 32.35
C GLY A 278 -1.76 -25.34 31.29
N LEU A 279 -1.92 -24.75 30.09
CA LEU A 279 -2.57 -25.43 28.96
C LEU A 279 -1.57 -26.25 28.14
N ASP A 280 -2.05 -27.34 27.54
CA ASP A 280 -1.28 -28.12 26.57
C ASP A 280 -0.96 -27.28 25.32
N GLU A 281 0.14 -27.62 24.63
CA GLU A 281 0.65 -26.87 23.47
C GLU A 281 -0.38 -26.76 22.33
N GLU A 282 -1.17 -27.82 22.10
CA GLU A 282 -2.23 -27.83 21.09
C GLU A 282 -3.37 -26.86 21.45
N ILE A 283 -3.80 -26.87 22.72
CA ILE A 283 -4.84 -25.97 23.23
C ILE A 283 -4.34 -24.52 23.17
N TYR A 284 -3.06 -24.30 23.49
CA TYR A 284 -2.42 -23.00 23.37
C TYR A 284 -2.43 -22.49 21.93
N ALA A 285 -2.10 -23.33 20.94
CA ALA A 285 -2.13 -22.95 19.53
C ALA A 285 -3.54 -22.52 19.09
N ILE A 286 -4.58 -23.28 19.48
CA ILE A 286 -5.98 -22.94 19.18
C ILE A 286 -6.38 -21.62 19.87
N LEU A 287 -6.05 -21.46 21.16
CA LEU A 287 -6.34 -20.23 21.90
C LEU A 287 -5.66 -19.02 21.25
N ASN A 288 -4.40 -19.16 20.83
CA ASN A 288 -3.67 -18.09 20.16
C ASN A 288 -4.35 -17.70 18.84
N VAL A 289 -4.84 -18.67 18.05
CA VAL A 289 -5.63 -18.39 16.84
C VAL A 289 -6.91 -17.64 17.16
N ILE A 290 -7.67 -18.06 18.18
CA ILE A 290 -8.92 -17.38 18.59
C ILE A 290 -8.63 -15.94 19.00
N VAL A 291 -7.58 -15.71 19.80
CA VAL A 291 -7.22 -14.36 20.25
C VAL A 291 -6.75 -13.49 19.08
N GLN A 292 -5.93 -14.02 18.16
CA GLN A 292 -5.48 -13.28 16.98
C GLN A 292 -6.61 -13.01 15.99
N ALA A 293 -7.54 -13.94 15.79
CA ALA A 293 -8.74 -13.71 14.98
C ALA A 293 -9.67 -12.65 15.60
N SER A 294 -9.80 -12.64 16.93
CA SER A 294 -10.56 -11.62 17.66
C SER A 294 -9.90 -10.26 17.55
N TYR A 295 -8.57 -10.20 17.71
CA TYR A 295 -7.78 -8.99 17.48
C TYR A 295 -7.97 -8.44 16.07
N TYR A 296 -7.78 -9.29 15.05
CA TYR A 296 -8.00 -8.91 13.65
C TYR A 296 -9.42 -8.39 13.42
N SER A 297 -10.44 -9.05 13.97
CA SER A 297 -11.84 -8.63 13.82
C SER A 297 -12.09 -7.24 14.40
N VAL A 298 -11.56 -6.96 15.60
CA VAL A 298 -11.68 -5.66 16.26
C VAL A 298 -10.94 -4.57 15.48
N VAL A 299 -9.68 -4.84 15.07
CA VAL A 299 -8.88 -3.89 14.28
C VAL A 299 -9.50 -3.64 12.92
N SER A 300 -9.96 -4.67 12.24
CA SER A 300 -10.61 -4.58 10.94
C SER A 300 -11.86 -3.69 11.03
N LEU A 301 -12.74 -3.97 11.98
CA LEU A 301 -13.95 -3.17 12.21
C LEU A 301 -13.60 -1.71 12.55
N ALA A 302 -12.66 -1.48 13.48
CA ALA A 302 -12.26 -0.14 13.88
C ALA A 302 -11.65 0.64 12.71
N THR A 303 -10.70 0.04 12.00
CA THR A 303 -10.02 0.65 10.86
C THR A 303 -10.99 0.98 9.73
N VAL A 304 -11.87 0.05 9.35
CA VAL A 304 -12.89 0.30 8.32
C VAL A 304 -13.83 1.43 8.76
N ARG A 305 -14.33 1.39 10.01
CA ARG A 305 -15.24 2.44 10.52
C ARG A 305 -14.58 3.81 10.56
N ILE A 306 -13.36 3.91 11.05
CA ILE A 306 -12.64 5.18 11.14
C ILE A 306 -12.31 5.69 9.73
N THR A 307 -11.90 4.81 8.82
CA THR A 307 -11.56 5.17 7.44
C THR A 307 -12.81 5.66 6.68
N CYS A 308 -13.94 4.97 6.79
CA CYS A 308 -15.20 5.41 6.19
C CYS A 308 -15.74 6.70 6.81
N TRP A 309 -15.64 6.84 8.14
CA TRP A 309 -15.99 8.08 8.85
C TRP A 309 -15.13 9.25 8.37
N TRP A 310 -13.82 9.01 8.23
CA TRP A 310 -12.88 10.00 7.72
C TRP A 310 -13.20 10.42 6.30
N ALA A 311 -13.41 9.47 5.40
CA ALA A 311 -13.75 9.73 4.00
C ALA A 311 -15.01 10.59 3.86
N GLY A 312 -16.06 10.29 4.65
CA GLY A 312 -17.27 11.10 4.67
C GLY A 312 -17.05 12.51 5.25
N ARG A 313 -16.19 12.64 6.27
CA ARG A 313 -15.83 13.94 6.84
C ARG A 313 -15.02 14.79 5.85
N GLU A 314 -14.11 14.18 5.11
CA GLU A 314 -13.28 14.84 4.09
C GLU A 314 -14.13 15.43 2.96
N GLU A 315 -15.18 14.73 2.51
CA GLU A 315 -16.14 15.29 1.54
C GLU A 315 -16.84 16.54 2.07
N GLY A 316 -17.30 16.49 3.32
CA GLY A 316 -17.94 17.64 3.97
C GLY A 316 -17.00 18.83 4.08
N LEU A 317 -15.74 18.59 4.48
CA LEU A 317 -14.73 19.64 4.57
C LEU A 317 -14.40 20.25 3.20
N HIS A 318 -14.28 19.44 2.15
CA HIS A 318 -13.99 19.98 0.82
C HIS A 318 -15.11 20.90 0.31
N HIS A 319 -16.36 20.49 0.50
CA HIS A 319 -17.51 21.34 0.17
C HIS A 319 -17.49 22.65 0.97
N GLU A 320 -17.18 22.60 2.26
CA GLU A 320 -17.07 23.79 3.10
C GLU A 320 -15.92 24.71 2.69
N ILE A 321 -14.75 24.16 2.36
CA ILE A 321 -13.59 24.90 1.86
C ILE A 321 -13.92 25.60 0.54
N ASP A 322 -14.66 24.96 -0.36
CA ASP A 322 -15.03 25.55 -1.64
C ASP A 322 -16.06 26.68 -1.49
N LEU A 323 -17.01 26.56 -0.55
CA LEU A 323 -17.87 27.69 -0.16
C LEU A 323 -17.05 28.84 0.45
N LEU A 324 -16.08 28.54 1.30
CA LEU A 324 -15.16 29.52 1.88
C LEU A 324 -14.17 30.10 0.86
N LYS A 325 -13.98 29.51 -0.32
CA LYS A 325 -13.24 30.14 -1.44
C LYS A 325 -14.06 31.18 -2.16
N GLN A 326 -15.37 31.01 -2.17
CA GLN A 326 -16.30 31.97 -2.76
C GLN A 326 -16.56 33.16 -1.82
N GLY A 327 -16.39 32.99 -0.50
CA GLY A 327 -16.48 34.07 0.49
C GLY A 327 -15.13 34.61 0.97
N ASN A 328 -15.00 35.94 1.12
CA ASN A 328 -13.78 36.59 1.65
C ASN A 328 -13.57 36.39 3.18
N ALA A 329 -14.46 35.66 3.86
CA ALA A 329 -14.44 35.49 5.30
C ALA A 329 -13.97 34.08 5.68
N GLY A 330 -12.81 33.98 6.36
CA GLY A 330 -12.47 32.77 7.12
C GLY A 330 -11.11 32.12 6.89
N VAL A 331 -10.04 32.89 6.62
CA VAL A 331 -8.66 32.34 6.45
C VAL A 331 -8.24 31.42 7.60
N LYS A 332 -8.55 31.76 8.86
CA LYS A 332 -8.22 30.93 10.02
C LYS A 332 -8.95 29.57 10.03
N LYS A 333 -10.23 29.56 9.65
CA LYS A 333 -11.04 28.34 9.60
C LYS A 333 -10.52 27.41 8.50
N ARG A 334 -10.20 27.97 7.33
CA ARG A 334 -9.59 27.23 6.21
C ARG A 334 -8.27 26.53 6.61
N ILE A 335 -7.38 27.24 7.31
CA ILE A 335 -6.10 26.65 7.73
C ILE A 335 -6.31 25.47 8.68
N ALA A 336 -7.25 25.58 9.63
CA ALA A 336 -7.56 24.50 10.57
C ALA A 336 -8.14 23.27 9.87
N ASP A 337 -9.07 23.49 8.93
CA ASP A 337 -9.72 22.43 8.17
C ASP A 337 -8.72 21.69 7.26
N GLU A 338 -7.82 22.41 6.59
CA GLU A 338 -6.74 21.81 5.79
C GLU A 338 -5.79 20.95 6.63
N VAL A 339 -5.37 21.45 7.81
CA VAL A 339 -4.50 20.68 8.72
C VAL A 339 -5.21 19.42 9.21
N GLN A 340 -6.52 19.50 9.43
CA GLN A 340 -7.32 18.33 9.79
C GLN A 340 -7.30 17.30 8.64
N VAL A 341 -7.57 17.70 7.40
CA VAL A 341 -7.54 16.81 6.22
C VAL A 341 -6.20 16.06 6.11
N GLU A 342 -5.08 16.78 6.19
CA GLU A 342 -3.73 16.20 6.06
C GLU A 342 -3.42 15.20 7.19
N LEU A 343 -3.77 15.54 8.44
CA LEU A 343 -3.51 14.67 9.59
C LEU A 343 -4.30 13.36 9.49
N GLY A 344 -5.50 13.38 8.91
CA GLY A 344 -6.27 12.16 8.76
C GLY A 344 -5.89 11.32 7.54
N GLU A 345 -5.37 11.88 6.44
CA GLU A 345 -4.72 11.08 5.38
C GLU A 345 -3.56 10.25 5.95
N VAL A 346 -2.72 10.91 6.76
CA VAL A 346 -1.64 10.29 7.53
C VAL A 346 -2.17 9.16 8.43
N PHE A 347 -3.24 9.43 9.16
CA PHE A 347 -3.84 8.45 10.07
C PHE A 347 -4.41 7.25 9.32
N VAL A 348 -5.11 7.47 8.19
CA VAL A 348 -5.68 6.41 7.35
C VAL A 348 -4.60 5.51 6.76
N HIS A 349 -3.47 6.07 6.30
CA HIS A 349 -2.34 5.24 5.84
C HIS A 349 -1.72 4.42 6.98
N GLY A 350 -1.58 5.00 8.17
CA GLY A 350 -1.16 4.25 9.36
C GLY A 350 -2.12 3.11 9.70
N LEU A 351 -3.43 3.35 9.63
CA LEU A 351 -4.46 2.34 9.83
C LEU A 351 -4.41 1.22 8.79
N ALA A 352 -4.14 1.54 7.51
CA ALA A 352 -3.97 0.53 6.46
C ALA A 352 -2.84 -0.45 6.79
N PHE A 353 -1.74 0.06 7.32
CA PHE A 353 -0.64 -0.76 7.79
C PHE A 353 -1.03 -1.65 8.99
N VAL A 354 -1.73 -1.09 9.99
CA VAL A 354 -2.19 -1.86 11.15
C VAL A 354 -3.18 -2.96 10.73
N TYR A 355 -4.08 -2.65 9.81
CA TYR A 355 -5.01 -3.61 9.22
C TYR A 355 -4.27 -4.74 8.50
N ALA A 356 -3.31 -4.39 7.65
CA ALA A 356 -2.45 -5.37 6.96
C ALA A 356 -1.76 -6.29 7.95
N TRP A 357 -1.20 -5.71 9.01
CA TRP A 357 -0.42 -6.45 9.99
C TRP A 357 -1.31 -7.42 10.78
N ALA A 358 -2.48 -6.96 11.23
CA ALA A 358 -3.43 -7.82 11.93
C ALA A 358 -3.92 -8.99 11.04
N LEU A 359 -4.18 -8.73 9.76
CA LEU A 359 -4.51 -9.78 8.78
C LEU A 359 -3.36 -10.77 8.64
N TYR A 360 -2.14 -10.27 8.49
CA TYR A 360 -0.95 -11.08 8.34
C TYR A 360 -0.66 -11.97 9.54
N ASP A 361 -0.72 -11.42 10.76
CA ASP A 361 -0.51 -12.17 12.00
C ASP A 361 -1.58 -13.26 12.18
N MET A 362 -2.84 -12.98 11.83
CA MET A 362 -3.92 -13.97 11.82
C MET A 362 -3.63 -15.10 10.84
N LEU A 363 -3.26 -14.78 9.60
CA LEU A 363 -2.91 -15.78 8.58
C LEU A 363 -1.71 -16.63 8.99
N GLN A 364 -0.68 -16.03 9.60
CA GLN A 364 0.47 -16.77 10.11
C GLN A 364 0.10 -17.72 11.25
N CYS A 365 -0.71 -17.26 12.21
CA CYS A 365 -1.11 -18.07 13.36
C CYS A 365 -1.99 -19.25 12.95
N VAL A 366 -2.80 -19.10 11.91
CA VAL A 366 -3.55 -20.21 11.32
C VAL A 366 -2.62 -21.14 10.54
N TYR A 367 -1.78 -20.60 9.66
CA TYR A 367 -1.01 -21.43 8.75
C TYR A 367 0.09 -22.23 9.44
N PHE A 368 0.95 -21.58 10.24
CA PHE A 368 2.15 -22.23 10.77
C PHE A 368 1.82 -23.19 11.93
N PRO A 369 1.22 -22.75 13.06
CA PRO A 369 0.85 -23.65 14.14
C PRO A 369 -0.18 -24.71 13.75
N VAL A 370 -1.28 -24.33 13.10
CA VAL A 370 -2.43 -25.24 12.92
C VAL A 370 -2.30 -26.13 11.69
N LEU A 371 -1.91 -25.58 10.52
CA LEU A 371 -1.90 -26.37 9.28
C LEU A 371 -0.58 -27.13 9.07
N VAL A 372 0.53 -26.60 9.58
CA VAL A 372 1.88 -27.07 9.21
C VAL A 372 2.72 -27.54 10.41
N SER A 373 2.16 -27.42 11.63
CA SER A 373 2.76 -27.80 12.91
C SER A 373 4.16 -27.17 13.11
N CYS A 374 4.28 -25.89 12.78
CA CYS A 374 5.46 -25.06 13.05
C CYS A 374 5.10 -23.99 14.09
N ALA A 375 5.95 -23.77 15.08
CA ALA A 375 5.74 -22.73 16.09
C ALA A 375 5.67 -21.31 15.47
N SER A 376 6.49 -21.06 14.45
CA SER A 376 6.52 -19.80 13.70
C SER A 376 7.11 -19.97 12.31
N TRP A 377 7.04 -18.93 11.48
CA TRP A 377 7.71 -18.87 10.18
C TRP A 377 9.23 -19.02 10.29
N GLN A 378 9.84 -18.52 11.38
CA GLN A 378 11.30 -18.55 11.60
C GLN A 378 11.83 -19.95 11.85
N THR A 379 11.04 -20.78 12.53
CA THR A 379 11.38 -22.18 12.86
C THR A 379 11.06 -23.14 11.72
N CYS A 380 10.40 -22.67 10.67
CA CYS A 380 9.85 -23.50 9.61
C CYS A 380 10.80 -23.49 8.39
N ASP A 381 10.86 -24.60 7.65
CA ASP A 381 11.68 -24.70 6.44
C ASP A 381 11.23 -23.70 5.35
N PHE A 382 12.15 -23.27 4.49
CA PHE A 382 11.86 -22.31 3.43
C PHE A 382 10.78 -22.81 2.46
N ARG A 383 10.63 -24.14 2.29
CA ARG A 383 9.57 -24.76 1.46
C ARG A 383 8.17 -24.47 1.99
N LYS A 384 7.99 -24.53 3.31
CA LYS A 384 6.72 -24.25 3.99
C LYS A 384 6.42 -22.75 3.94
N ASN A 385 7.46 -21.90 4.09
CA ASN A 385 7.34 -20.45 3.89
C ASN A 385 6.97 -20.07 2.44
N PHE A 386 7.53 -20.77 1.44
CA PHE A 386 7.17 -20.57 0.04
C PHE A 386 5.69 -20.87 -0.21
N LEU A 387 5.21 -22.01 0.28
CA LEU A 387 3.80 -22.38 0.15
C LEU A 387 2.88 -21.36 0.85
N PHE A 388 3.26 -20.86 2.02
CA PHE A 388 2.55 -19.77 2.68
C PHE A 388 2.47 -18.51 1.80
N ALA A 389 3.59 -18.07 1.22
CA ALA A 389 3.62 -16.90 0.34
C ALA A 389 2.72 -17.06 -0.90
N VAL A 390 2.71 -18.25 -1.51
CA VAL A 390 1.82 -18.58 -2.63
C VAL A 390 0.35 -18.53 -2.20
N VAL A 391 0.00 -19.15 -1.07
CA VAL A 391 -1.39 -19.15 -0.55
C VAL A 391 -1.86 -17.73 -0.24
N VAL A 392 -1.04 -16.90 0.40
CA VAL A 392 -1.35 -15.50 0.69
C VAL A 392 -1.52 -14.69 -0.61
N THR A 393 -0.71 -14.96 -1.63
CA THR A 393 -0.82 -14.31 -2.94
C THR A 393 -2.17 -14.65 -3.60
N ILE A 394 -2.52 -15.95 -3.65
CA ILE A 394 -3.79 -16.42 -4.21
C ILE A 394 -4.97 -15.82 -3.43
N PHE A 395 -4.92 -15.85 -2.09
CA PHE A 395 -5.93 -15.25 -1.23
C PHE A 395 -6.09 -13.75 -1.52
N SER A 396 -4.99 -13.02 -1.70
CA SER A 396 -5.00 -11.58 -2.01
C SER A 396 -5.64 -11.29 -3.37
N VAL A 397 -5.36 -12.09 -4.40
CA VAL A 397 -5.97 -11.94 -5.72
C VAL A 397 -7.46 -12.27 -5.71
N ILE A 398 -7.85 -13.34 -5.00
CA ILE A 398 -9.27 -13.74 -4.89
C ILE A 398 -10.06 -12.70 -4.12
N THR A 399 -9.49 -12.09 -3.08
CA THR A 399 -10.20 -11.09 -2.25
C THR A 399 -10.34 -9.73 -2.95
N THR A 400 -9.36 -9.31 -3.75
CA THR A 400 -9.47 -8.06 -4.53
C THR A 400 -10.38 -8.18 -5.76
N TRP A 401 -10.72 -9.40 -6.20
CA TRP A 401 -11.51 -9.61 -7.43
C TRP A 401 -12.99 -9.17 -7.31
N PRO A 402 -13.79 -9.59 -6.29
CA PRO A 402 -15.22 -9.26 -6.21
C PRO A 402 -15.50 -7.78 -5.95
N GLU A 403 -14.60 -7.10 -5.23
CA GLU A 403 -14.76 -5.69 -4.82
C GLU A 403 -14.73 -4.72 -6.02
N LYS A 404 -14.28 -5.18 -7.19
CA LYS A 404 -14.18 -4.39 -8.43
C LYS A 404 -15.51 -3.88 -8.97
N SER A 405 -16.62 -4.58 -8.72
CA SER A 405 -17.90 -4.28 -9.40
C SER A 405 -18.86 -3.38 -8.61
N GLN A 406 -18.80 -3.37 -7.28
CA GLN A 406 -19.93 -2.89 -6.45
C GLN A 406 -19.62 -1.65 -5.59
N GLN A 407 -18.36 -1.45 -5.17
CA GLN A 407 -18.02 -0.39 -4.21
C GLN A 407 -17.57 0.94 -4.86
N ARG A 408 -17.33 0.96 -6.18
CA ARG A 408 -16.74 2.11 -6.88
C ARG A 408 -17.65 3.34 -7.00
N LYS A 409 -18.95 3.20 -6.80
CA LYS A 409 -19.93 4.31 -6.95
C LYS A 409 -19.85 5.34 -5.82
N THR A 410 -19.23 5.02 -4.69
CA THR A 410 -19.15 5.92 -3.53
C THR A 410 -17.69 6.16 -3.17
N LYS A 411 -17.34 7.37 -2.71
CA LYS A 411 -15.98 7.67 -2.24
C LYS A 411 -15.58 6.76 -1.08
N GLN A 412 -16.52 6.44 -0.19
CA GLN A 412 -16.29 5.49 0.91
C GLN A 412 -15.84 4.12 0.40
N GLY A 413 -16.49 3.61 -0.65
CA GLY A 413 -16.10 2.34 -1.26
C GLY A 413 -14.75 2.42 -1.97
N GLN A 414 -14.40 3.55 -2.58
CA GLN A 414 -13.06 3.78 -3.14
C GLN A 414 -11.97 3.81 -2.05
N THR A 415 -12.21 4.51 -0.93
CA THR A 415 -11.26 4.55 0.19
C THR A 415 -11.09 3.17 0.83
N TYR A 416 -12.18 2.42 0.99
CA TYR A 416 -12.14 1.05 1.49
C TYR A 416 -11.39 0.10 0.51
N GLN A 417 -11.64 0.21 -0.80
CA GLN A 417 -10.90 -0.57 -1.80
C GLN A 417 -9.39 -0.26 -1.74
N LEU A 418 -9.01 1.02 -1.60
CA LEU A 418 -7.61 1.44 -1.44
C LEU A 418 -6.98 0.85 -0.17
N LEU A 419 -7.72 0.89 0.94
CA LEU A 419 -7.32 0.31 2.23
C LEU A 419 -7.04 -1.19 2.10
N VAL A 420 -7.98 -1.96 1.55
CA VAL A 420 -7.88 -3.42 1.38
C VAL A 420 -6.76 -3.78 0.42
N THR A 421 -6.69 -3.11 -0.74
CA THR A 421 -5.65 -3.36 -1.75
C THR A 421 -4.24 -3.11 -1.18
N THR A 422 -4.07 -1.99 -0.48
CA THR A 422 -2.80 -1.66 0.20
C THR A 422 -2.47 -2.71 1.24
N ALA A 423 -3.44 -3.12 2.06
CA ALA A 423 -3.19 -4.09 3.11
C ALA A 423 -2.82 -5.48 2.60
N LEU A 424 -3.53 -5.96 1.57
CA LEU A 424 -3.23 -7.24 0.94
C LEU A 424 -1.87 -7.22 0.23
N SER A 425 -1.49 -6.10 -0.39
CA SER A 425 -0.16 -5.97 -0.99
C SER A 425 0.97 -6.07 0.04
N LEU A 426 0.80 -5.43 1.21
CA LEU A 426 1.74 -5.50 2.33
C LEU A 426 1.81 -6.93 2.89
N THR A 427 0.65 -7.56 3.10
CA THR A 427 0.53 -8.95 3.59
C THR A 427 1.24 -9.93 2.66
N CYS A 428 1.02 -9.80 1.35
CA CYS A 428 1.70 -10.58 0.32
C CYS A 428 3.21 -10.42 0.41
N ILE A 429 3.70 -9.18 0.46
CA ILE A 429 5.14 -8.91 0.50
C ILE A 429 5.80 -9.37 1.80
N TRP A 430 5.13 -9.28 2.94
CA TRP A 430 5.67 -9.87 4.17
C TRP A 430 5.76 -11.39 4.10
N ALA A 431 4.80 -12.05 3.46
CA ALA A 431 4.87 -13.50 3.25
C ALA A 431 6.09 -13.87 2.37
N TRP A 432 6.30 -13.16 1.27
CA TRP A 432 7.48 -13.33 0.42
C TRP A 432 8.79 -12.97 1.12
N SER A 433 8.80 -11.89 1.91
CA SER A 433 9.96 -11.47 2.71
C SER A 433 10.40 -12.56 3.69
N ASN A 434 9.46 -13.21 4.38
CA ASN A 434 9.76 -14.31 5.28
C ASN A 434 10.32 -15.54 4.54
N PHE A 435 9.76 -15.86 3.37
CA PHE A 435 10.32 -16.88 2.49
C PHE A 435 11.77 -16.57 2.08
N TYR A 436 12.04 -15.35 1.58
CA TYR A 436 13.39 -14.97 1.18
C TYR A 436 14.37 -14.98 2.36
N SER A 437 13.94 -14.48 3.52
CA SER A 437 14.75 -14.49 4.75
C SER A 437 15.11 -15.91 5.18
N THR A 438 14.15 -16.84 5.18
CA THR A 438 14.40 -18.25 5.53
C THR A 438 15.23 -18.98 4.48
N LEU A 439 15.00 -18.73 3.19
CA LEU A 439 15.80 -19.28 2.09
C LEU A 439 17.26 -18.84 2.22
N GLN A 440 17.48 -17.54 2.43
CA GLN A 440 18.80 -16.95 2.55
C GLN A 440 19.53 -17.43 3.80
N SER A 441 18.86 -17.48 4.95
CA SER A 441 19.44 -18.04 6.19
C SER A 441 19.82 -19.52 6.01
N THR A 442 18.98 -20.30 5.34
CA THR A 442 19.26 -21.72 5.06
C THR A 442 20.46 -21.88 4.12
N PHE A 443 20.52 -21.06 3.07
CA PHE A 443 21.63 -21.08 2.12
C PHE A 443 22.95 -20.68 2.79
N ILE A 444 22.97 -19.55 3.50
CA ILE A 444 24.15 -19.03 4.18
C ILE A 444 24.65 -19.99 5.25
N SER A 445 23.75 -20.58 6.04
CA SER A 445 24.16 -21.54 7.09
C SER A 445 24.81 -22.80 6.50
N LYS A 446 24.26 -23.37 5.42
CA LYS A 446 24.87 -24.51 4.72
C LYS A 446 26.19 -24.14 4.03
N TRP A 447 26.23 -22.95 3.43
CA TRP A 447 27.43 -22.47 2.74
C TRP A 447 28.57 -22.17 3.73
N ALA A 448 28.27 -21.54 4.87
CA ALA A 448 29.23 -21.22 5.91
C ALA A 448 29.90 -22.46 6.53
N GLN A 449 29.23 -23.62 6.50
CA GLN A 449 29.84 -24.90 6.89
C GLN A 449 30.99 -25.30 5.95
N HIS A 450 30.97 -24.85 4.69
CA HIS A 450 31.99 -25.17 3.69
C HIS A 450 33.00 -24.03 3.53
N TYR A 451 32.56 -22.78 3.67
CA TYR A 451 33.38 -21.58 3.47
C TYR A 451 33.10 -20.53 4.56
N PRO A 452 33.83 -20.54 5.70
CA PRO A 452 33.53 -19.72 6.88
C PRO A 452 33.94 -18.23 6.78
N SER A 453 34.01 -17.63 5.58
CA SER A 453 34.37 -16.22 5.42
C SER A 453 33.17 -15.28 5.56
N ASN A 454 33.33 -14.19 6.32
CA ASN A 454 32.33 -13.14 6.48
C ASN A 454 32.03 -12.39 5.17
N ASP A 455 33.04 -12.22 4.30
CA ASP A 455 32.88 -11.52 3.02
C ASP A 455 31.88 -12.24 2.10
N VAL A 456 31.87 -13.57 2.20
CA VAL A 456 31.00 -14.42 1.40
C VAL A 456 29.53 -14.20 1.78
N VAL A 457 29.24 -13.93 3.05
CA VAL A 457 27.89 -13.62 3.52
C VAL A 457 27.38 -12.34 2.85
N LEU A 458 28.20 -11.29 2.77
CA LEU A 458 27.82 -10.03 2.11
C LEU A 458 27.56 -10.22 0.62
N VAL A 459 28.48 -10.92 -0.08
CA VAL A 459 28.33 -11.20 -1.52
C VAL A 459 27.02 -11.93 -1.79
N TRP A 460 26.67 -12.93 -0.97
CA TRP A 460 25.40 -13.63 -1.11
C TRP A 460 24.19 -12.75 -0.80
N HIS A 461 24.23 -11.89 0.22
CA HIS A 461 23.14 -10.93 0.47
C HIS A 461 22.91 -10.01 -0.73
N LEU A 462 23.99 -9.45 -1.29
CA LEU A 462 23.91 -8.59 -2.47
C LEU A 462 23.43 -9.37 -3.71
N PHE A 463 23.85 -10.62 -3.87
CA PHE A 463 23.40 -11.50 -4.94
C PHE A 463 21.90 -11.80 -4.83
N PHE A 464 21.41 -12.24 -3.66
CA PHE A 464 19.98 -12.51 -3.45
C PHE A 464 19.13 -11.25 -3.62
N THR A 465 19.63 -10.11 -3.14
CA THR A 465 19.01 -8.80 -3.38
C THR A 465 18.91 -8.54 -4.88
N ALA A 466 20.00 -8.62 -5.63
CA ALA A 466 20.03 -8.35 -7.06
C ALA A 466 19.14 -9.31 -7.86
N VAL A 467 19.18 -10.62 -7.56
CA VAL A 467 18.36 -11.63 -8.24
C VAL A 467 16.87 -11.39 -8.01
N SER A 468 16.48 -11.14 -6.76
CA SER A 468 15.08 -10.86 -6.45
C SER A 468 14.63 -9.55 -7.06
N TRP A 469 15.51 -8.54 -7.11
CA TRP A 469 15.24 -7.28 -7.78
C TRP A 469 15.03 -7.46 -9.29
N LEU A 470 15.88 -8.26 -9.94
CA LEU A 470 15.75 -8.62 -11.35
C LEU A 470 14.45 -9.38 -11.61
N PHE A 471 14.11 -10.34 -10.76
CA PHE A 471 12.86 -11.09 -10.83
C PHE A 471 11.64 -10.17 -10.70
N MET A 472 11.63 -9.29 -9.70
CA MET A 472 10.56 -8.31 -9.49
C MET A 472 10.46 -7.29 -10.63
N SER A 473 11.56 -6.97 -11.32
CA SER A 473 11.56 -6.06 -12.48
C SER A 473 11.15 -6.72 -13.80
N ALA A 474 11.19 -8.06 -13.86
CA ALA A 474 10.85 -8.83 -15.04
C ALA A 474 9.37 -9.22 -15.10
N LEU A 475 8.71 -9.29 -13.93
CA LEU A 475 7.26 -9.36 -13.76
C LEU A 475 6.62 -8.01 -14.10
#